data_AF-A0A397EY39-F1
#
_entry.id   AF-A0A397EY39-F1
#
_cell.length_a   1.000
_cell.length_b   1.000
_cell.length_c   1.000
_cell.angle_alpha   90.00
_cell.angle_beta   90.00
_cell.angle_gamma   90.00
#
_symmetry.space_group_name_H-M   'P 1'
#
loop_
_entity.id
_entity.type
_entity.pdbx_description
1 polymer ?
#
loop_
_entity_poly.entity_id
_entity_poly.type
_entity_poly.pdbx_seq_one_letter_code
_entity_poly.pdbx_strand_id
1 'polypeptide(L)'
;VIIEVVGTPSTFSFCDNPSARRFAGRQLLTRSPLIAKVAWPDVFPHANPEALNLLDKLLQFDPTDRISAADALQHPYFDSCRNEDLDAMVFDTNDPPETSNFDYKKVEPAQLKQLLYDEVMRER
;
A
#
# COMPACT_ATOMS: atom_id res chain seq x y z
N VAL A 1 11.70 -11.49 9.84
CA VAL A 1 12.02 -10.06 9.61
C VAL A 1 10.85 -9.13 9.87
N ILE A 2 9.78 -9.05 9.06
CA ILE A 2 8.69 -8.07 9.31
C ILE A 2 7.81 -8.42 10.53
N ILE A 3 7.48 -9.72 10.68
CA ILE A 3 6.61 -10.25 11.74
C ILE A 3 7.22 -10.12 13.15
N GLU A 4 8.55 -10.01 13.23
CA GLU A 4 9.27 -9.86 14.51
C GLU A 4 9.02 -8.50 15.15
N VAL A 5 8.68 -7.48 14.36
CA VAL A 5 8.46 -6.11 14.83
C VAL A 5 6.96 -5.81 14.93
N VAL A 6 6.21 -6.08 13.87
CA VAL A 6 4.75 -5.81 13.81
C VAL A 6 3.95 -6.81 14.66
N GLY A 7 4.55 -7.97 14.94
CA GLY A 7 3.91 -9.06 15.67
C GLY A 7 3.14 -10.01 14.75
N THR A 8 2.76 -11.15 15.32
CA THR A 8 1.92 -12.15 14.67
C THR A 8 0.46 -11.76 14.91
N PRO A 9 -0.32 -11.40 13.87
CA PRO A 9 -1.71 -10.98 14.07
C PRO A 9 -2.58 -12.19 14.47
N SER A 10 -3.56 -11.97 15.34
CA SER A 10 -4.45 -13.00 15.89
C SER A 10 -5.59 -13.39 14.95
N THR A 11 -6.02 -12.46 14.12
CA THR A 11 -7.10 -12.61 13.14
C THR A 11 -6.62 -12.10 11.80
N PHE A 12 -6.95 -12.82 10.72
CA PHE A 12 -6.60 -12.42 9.37
C PHE A 12 -7.84 -12.31 8.52
N SER A 13 -8.07 -11.13 7.96
CA SER A 13 -8.91 -10.99 6.78
C SER A 13 -7.99 -11.05 5.55
N PHE A 14 -7.89 -12.23 4.92
CA PHE A 14 -7.43 -12.27 3.53
C PHE A 14 -8.58 -11.75 2.68
N CYS A 15 -8.89 -10.47 2.82
CA CYS A 15 -9.76 -9.79 1.91
C CYS A 15 -9.10 -9.92 0.54
N ASP A 16 -9.71 -10.78 -0.28
CA ASP A 16 -9.61 -10.79 -1.73
C ASP A 16 -8.43 -11.49 -2.42
N ASN A 17 -7.48 -12.12 -1.71
CA ASN A 17 -6.43 -12.94 -2.37
C ASN A 17 -6.56 -14.46 -2.10
N PRO A 18 -7.10 -15.24 -3.06
CA PRO A 18 -7.25 -16.70 -2.94
C PRO A 18 -5.92 -17.46 -2.77
N SER A 19 -4.83 -16.97 -3.36
CA SER A 19 -3.50 -17.58 -3.24
C SER A 19 -2.91 -17.36 -1.85
N ALA A 20 -3.10 -16.16 -1.29
CA ALA A 20 -2.67 -15.83 0.07
C ALA A 20 -3.45 -16.64 1.12
N ARG A 21 -4.74 -16.89 0.89
CA ARG A 21 -5.59 -17.77 1.72
C ARG A 21 -5.14 -19.22 1.77
N ARG A 22 -4.73 -19.77 0.61
CA ARG A 22 -4.44 -21.21 0.48
C ARG A 22 -3.10 -21.62 1.11
N PHE A 23 -2.06 -20.80 0.96
CA PHE A 23 -0.70 -21.22 1.30
C PHE A 23 -0.05 -20.37 2.39
N ALA A 24 -0.06 -19.05 2.28
CA ALA A 24 0.70 -18.18 3.17
C ALA A 24 0.01 -17.95 4.53
N GLY A 25 -1.29 -17.69 4.53
CA GLY A 25 -1.99 -17.28 5.75
C GLY A 25 -2.15 -18.35 6.81
N ARG A 26 -2.64 -19.52 6.39
CA ARG A 26 -2.85 -20.63 7.31
C ARG A 26 -1.51 -21.14 7.84
N GLN A 27 -0.49 -21.19 6.99
CA GLN A 27 0.83 -21.68 7.36
C GLN A 27 1.58 -20.72 8.29
N LEU A 28 1.45 -19.41 8.06
CA LEU A 28 1.98 -18.38 8.95
C LEU A 28 1.33 -18.45 10.34
N LEU A 29 -0.01 -18.50 10.40
CA LEU A 29 -0.73 -18.59 11.68
C LEU A 29 -0.49 -19.89 12.45
N THR A 30 -0.32 -21.02 11.74
CA THR A 30 -0.20 -22.34 12.39
C THR A 30 1.24 -22.75 12.71
N ARG A 31 2.24 -22.17 12.02
CA ARG A 31 3.65 -22.58 12.16
C ARG A 31 4.55 -21.48 12.70
N SER A 32 4.14 -20.21 12.66
CA SER A 32 4.93 -19.13 13.27
C SER A 32 4.63 -19.03 14.77
N PRO A 33 5.64 -18.72 15.59
CA PRO A 33 5.41 -18.39 16.99
C PRO A 33 4.54 -17.14 17.10
N LEU A 34 3.74 -17.06 18.16
CA LEU A 34 3.00 -15.85 18.49
C LEU A 34 4.00 -14.82 19.05
N ILE A 35 4.28 -13.79 18.25
CA ILE A 35 5.16 -12.69 18.62
C ILE A 35 4.30 -11.47 18.91
N ALA A 36 4.48 -10.86 20.09
CA ALA A 36 3.84 -9.60 20.41
C ALA A 36 4.51 -8.46 19.64
N LYS A 37 3.72 -7.44 19.28
CA LYS A 37 4.23 -6.24 18.63
C LYS A 37 5.25 -5.54 19.53
N VAL A 38 6.38 -5.16 18.95
CA VAL A 38 7.41 -4.34 19.61
C VAL A 38 6.99 -2.88 19.53
N ALA A 39 7.21 -2.11 20.59
CA ALA A 39 6.91 -0.69 20.57
C ALA A 39 7.88 0.04 19.63
N TRP A 40 7.35 0.90 18.75
CA TRP A 40 8.18 1.66 17.81
C TRP A 40 9.29 2.51 18.44
N PRO A 41 9.11 3.13 19.62
CA PRO A 41 10.20 3.84 20.29
C PRO A 41 11.38 2.94 20.66
N ASP A 42 11.17 1.64 20.90
CA ASP A 42 12.26 0.70 21.21
C ASP A 42 13.06 0.35 19.95
N VAL A 43 12.39 0.35 18.79
CA VAL A 43 12.99 0.08 17.48
C VAL A 43 13.71 1.31 16.93
N PHE A 44 13.10 2.49 17.09
CA PHE A 44 13.59 3.78 16.60
C PHE A 44 13.61 4.83 17.73
N PRO A 45 14.60 4.78 18.65
CA PRO A 45 14.63 5.62 19.86
C PRO A 45 14.76 7.13 19.61
N HIS A 46 15.25 7.52 18.43
CA HIS A 46 15.54 8.91 18.09
C HIS A 46 14.56 9.50 17.06
N ALA A 47 13.53 8.75 16.68
CA ALA A 47 12.56 9.20 15.69
C ALA A 47 11.53 10.19 16.31
N ASN A 48 10.98 11.06 15.47
CA ASN A 48 9.88 11.93 15.86
C ASN A 48 8.66 11.09 16.30
N PRO A 49 8.06 11.33 17.49
CA PRO A 49 6.85 10.65 17.93
C PRO A 49 5.69 10.65 16.91
N GLU A 50 5.52 11.74 16.15
CA GLU A 50 4.50 11.82 15.11
C GLU A 50 4.81 10.91 13.91
N ALA A 51 6.08 10.76 13.57
CA ALA A 51 6.52 9.83 12.54
C ALA A 51 6.25 8.38 12.97
N LEU A 52 6.51 8.07 14.25
CA LEU A 52 6.22 6.75 14.82
C LEU A 52 4.71 6.48 14.85
N ASN A 53 3.88 7.48 15.13
CA ASN A 53 2.42 7.32 15.08
C ASN A 53 1.92 7.05 13.66
N LEU A 54 2.43 7.78 12.67
CA LEU A 54 2.09 7.56 11.27
C LEU A 54 2.56 6.17 10.81
N LEU A 55 3.79 5.79 11.17
CA LEU A 55 4.36 4.48 10.85
C LEU A 55 3.49 3.35 11.41
N ASP A 56 2.97 3.51 12.63
CA ASP A 56 2.06 2.55 13.25
C ASP A 56 0.81 2.31 12.41
N LYS A 57 0.21 3.38 11.88
CA LYS A 57 -1.00 3.32 11.06
C LYS A 57 -0.74 2.79 9.64
N LEU A 58 0.47 2.96 9.12
CA LEU A 58 0.88 2.46 7.80
C LEU A 58 1.26 0.98 7.83
N LEU A 59 2.00 0.54 8.86
CA LEU A 59 2.50 -0.83 8.99
C LEU A 59 1.51 -1.72 9.75
N GLN A 60 0.28 -1.75 9.25
CA GLN A 60 -0.74 -2.70 9.68
C GLN A 60 -0.66 -3.98 8.87
N PHE A 61 -0.88 -5.10 9.57
CA PHE A 61 -0.87 -6.41 8.95
C PHE A 61 -2.08 -6.56 8.01
N ASP A 62 -3.27 -6.25 8.53
CA ASP A 62 -4.50 -6.25 7.74
C ASP A 62 -4.52 -5.00 6.83
N PRO A 63 -4.72 -5.16 5.51
CA PRO A 63 -4.81 -4.02 4.61
C PRO A 63 -6.00 -3.10 4.92
N THR A 64 -7.07 -3.62 5.54
CA THR A 64 -8.26 -2.83 5.89
C THR A 64 -8.04 -1.93 7.11
N ASP A 65 -7.12 -2.33 7.99
CA ASP A 65 -6.71 -1.52 9.15
C ASP A 65 -5.69 -0.43 8.79
N ARG A 66 -5.10 -0.51 7.59
CA ARG A 66 -4.10 0.46 7.12
C ARG A 66 -4.75 1.80 6.81
N ILE A 67 -4.14 2.88 7.27
CA ILE A 67 -4.56 4.24 6.93
C ILE A 67 -4.56 4.46 5.40
N SER A 68 -5.58 5.17 4.89
CA SER A 68 -5.65 5.53 3.48
C SER A 68 -4.57 6.57 3.13
N ALA A 69 -4.20 6.66 1.85
CA ALA A 69 -3.24 7.67 1.41
C ALA A 69 -3.74 9.10 1.70
N ALA A 70 -5.04 9.36 1.49
CA ALA A 70 -5.65 10.65 1.75
C ALA A 70 -5.57 11.02 3.25
N ASP A 71 -5.93 10.09 4.13
CA ASP A 71 -5.87 10.31 5.58
C ASP A 71 -4.43 10.44 6.09
N ALA A 72 -3.49 9.70 5.48
CA ALA A 72 -2.07 9.79 5.81
C ALA A 72 -1.50 11.17 5.50
N LEU A 73 -1.88 11.78 4.37
CA LEU A 73 -1.49 13.16 4.02
C LEU A 73 -2.07 14.20 4.98
N GLN A 74 -3.20 13.91 5.62
CA GLN A 74 -3.80 14.75 6.65
C GLN A 74 -3.10 14.63 8.02
N HIS A 75 -2.14 13.72 8.18
CA HIS A 75 -1.48 13.46 9.46
C HIS A 75 -0.57 14.63 9.91
N PRO A 76 -0.50 14.96 11.23
CA PRO A 76 0.31 16.06 11.76
C PRO A 76 1.79 16.02 11.35
N TYR A 77 2.33 14.81 11.16
CA TYR A 77 3.69 14.60 10.67
C TYR A 77 4.02 15.39 9.39
N PHE A 78 3.03 15.62 8.50
CA PHE A 78 3.20 16.35 7.25
C PHE A 78 2.85 17.85 7.35
N ASP A 79 2.45 18.37 8.52
CA ASP A 79 2.05 19.78 8.66
C ASP A 79 3.18 20.74 8.26
N SER A 80 4.43 20.34 8.47
CA SER A 80 5.62 21.14 8.08
C SER A 80 5.86 21.24 6.57
N CYS A 81 5.32 20.32 5.78
CA CYS A 81 5.50 20.27 4.33
C CYS A 81 4.19 20.37 3.54
N ARG A 82 3.06 20.61 4.23
CA ARG A 82 1.75 20.76 3.60
C ARG A 82 1.77 22.01 2.71
N ASN A 83 1.32 21.85 1.48
CA ASN A 83 1.26 22.92 0.50
C ASN A 83 -0.12 22.89 -0.17
N GLU A 84 -0.94 23.89 0.16
CA GLU A 84 -2.32 24.01 -0.33
C GLU A 84 -2.40 24.04 -1.86
N ASP A 85 -1.41 24.64 -2.54
CA ASP A 85 -1.39 24.72 -4.01
C ASP A 85 -1.18 23.34 -4.65
N LEU A 86 -0.35 22.48 -4.03
CA LEU A 86 -0.10 21.12 -4.51
C LEU A 86 -1.24 20.18 -4.13
N ASP A 87 -1.79 20.32 -2.92
CA ASP A 87 -2.90 19.49 -2.44
C ASP A 87 -4.21 19.78 -3.19
N ALA A 88 -4.36 20.99 -3.74
CA ALA A 88 -5.48 21.36 -4.61
C ALA A 88 -5.34 20.84 -6.05
N MET A 89 -4.21 20.21 -6.43
CA MET A 89 -4.08 19.59 -7.74
C MET A 89 -5.02 18.38 -7.84
N VAL A 90 -6.19 18.61 -8.43
CA VAL A 90 -7.12 17.55 -8.78
C VAL A 90 -6.64 16.94 -10.09
N PHE A 91 -6.15 15.70 -10.03
CA PHE A 91 -6.16 14.84 -11.20
C PHE A 91 -7.62 14.54 -11.53
N ASP A 92 -8.06 14.80 -12.76
CA ASP A 92 -9.46 14.55 -13.14
C ASP A 92 -9.79 13.08 -12.89
N THR A 93 -10.62 12.82 -11.89
CA THR A 93 -11.07 11.48 -11.52
C THR A 93 -12.24 11.01 -12.38
N ASN A 94 -12.81 11.91 -13.19
CA ASN A 94 -13.84 11.59 -14.19
C ASN A 94 -13.25 11.20 -15.54
N ASP A 95 -11.96 11.50 -15.78
CA ASP A 95 -11.16 10.71 -16.69
C ASP A 95 -10.75 9.45 -15.92
N PRO A 96 -11.41 8.29 -16.14
CA PRO A 96 -10.83 7.06 -15.62
C PRO A 96 -9.39 7.03 -16.15
N PRO A 97 -8.37 6.68 -15.34
CA PRO A 97 -7.07 6.41 -15.91
C PRO A 97 -7.29 5.29 -16.93
N GLU A 98 -7.38 5.64 -18.23
CA GLU A 98 -7.64 4.68 -19.32
C GLU A 98 -6.57 3.58 -19.32
N THR A 99 -5.48 3.81 -18.60
CA THR A 99 -4.33 2.93 -18.41
C THR A 99 -4.43 1.97 -17.21
N SER A 100 -5.31 2.19 -16.21
CA SER A 100 -5.21 1.42 -14.94
C SER A 100 -5.74 -0.02 -15.02
N ASN A 101 -6.53 -0.36 -16.05
CA ASN A 101 -7.07 -1.72 -16.24
C ASN A 101 -6.60 -2.37 -17.54
N PHE A 102 -5.52 -1.89 -18.15
CA PHE A 102 -4.90 -2.57 -19.28
C PHE A 102 -4.18 -3.84 -18.80
N ASP A 103 -4.88 -4.97 -18.83
CA ASP A 103 -4.31 -6.28 -18.53
C ASP A 103 -3.51 -6.80 -19.73
N TYR A 104 -2.24 -6.40 -19.78
CA TYR A 104 -1.29 -6.82 -20.83
C TYR A 104 -1.16 -8.34 -20.97
N LYS A 105 -1.57 -9.13 -19.97
CA LYS A 105 -1.58 -10.61 -20.05
C LYS A 105 -2.73 -11.16 -20.89
N LYS A 106 -3.75 -10.34 -21.18
CA LYS A 106 -4.89 -10.70 -22.04
C LYS A 106 -4.72 -10.24 -23.49
N VAL A 107 -3.58 -9.64 -23.83
CA VAL A 107 -3.33 -9.06 -25.16
C VAL A 107 -2.25 -9.86 -25.88
N GLU A 108 -2.54 -10.26 -27.11
CA GLU A 108 -1.57 -10.96 -27.95
C GLU A 108 -0.36 -10.06 -28.28
N PRO A 109 0.87 -10.60 -28.40
CA PRO A 109 2.08 -9.80 -28.60
C PRO A 109 2.03 -8.86 -29.82
N ALA A 110 1.37 -9.28 -30.89
CA ALA A 110 1.21 -8.47 -32.10
C ALA A 110 0.33 -7.23 -31.85
N GLN A 111 -0.75 -7.41 -31.07
CA GLN A 111 -1.66 -6.33 -30.71
C GLN A 111 -1.02 -5.39 -29.69
N LEU A 112 -0.27 -5.93 -28.72
CA LEU A 112 0.49 -5.11 -27.77
C LEU A 112 1.53 -4.23 -28.49
N LYS A 113 2.20 -4.77 -29.52
CA LYS A 113 3.15 -4.00 -30.35
C LYS A 113 2.46 -2.84 -31.09
N GLN A 114 1.27 -3.06 -31.62
CA GLN A 114 0.50 -1.98 -32.27
C GLN A 114 0.06 -0.92 -31.28
N LEU A 115 -0.47 -1.30 -30.12
CA LEU A 115 -0.87 -0.36 -29.07
C LEU A 115 0.30 0.48 -28.57
N LEU A 116 1.48 -0.11 -28.41
CA LEU A 116 2.69 0.62 -28.06
C LEU A 116 3.11 1.61 -29.16
N TYR A 117 3.01 1.20 -30.43
CA TYR A 117 3.31 2.07 -31.55
C TYR A 117 2.33 3.26 -31.61
N ASP A 118 1.04 3.00 -31.50
CA ASP A 118 -0.01 4.02 -31.56
C ASP A 118 0.13 5.03 -30.41
N GLU A 119 0.46 4.57 -29.20
CA GLU A 119 0.68 5.45 -28.04
C GLU A 119 1.93 6.33 -28.22
N VAL A 120 3.02 5.80 -28.78
CA VAL A 120 4.23 6.60 -29.07
C VAL A 120 4.00 7.60 -30.18
N MET A 121 3.15 7.26 -31.17
CA MET A 121 2.82 8.12 -32.29
C MET A 121 1.69 9.12 -32.00
N ARG A 122 1.00 8.98 -30.86
CA ARG A 122 0.01 9.95 -30.38
C ARG A 122 0.76 11.21 -29.92
N GLU A 123 0.59 12.32 -30.64
CA GLU A 123 1.13 13.61 -30.21
C GLU A 123 0.45 14.06 -28.90
N ARG A 124 1.24 14.60 -27.96
CA ARG A 124 0.79 15.09 -26.65
C ARG A 124 0.05 16.42 -26.75
#